data_AF-A0A9Q9LZJ2-F1
#
_entry.id   AF-A0A9Q9LZJ2-F1
#
_cell.length_a   1.000
_cell.length_b   1.000
_cell.length_c   1.000
_cell.angle_alpha   90.00
_cell.angle_beta   90.00
_cell.angle_gamma   90.00
#
_symmetry.space_group_name_H-M   'P 1'
#
loop_
_entity.id
_entity.type
_entity.pdbx_description
1 polymer ?
#
loop_
_entity_poly.entity_id
_entity_poly.type
_entity_poly.pdbx_seq_one_letter_code
_entity_poly.pdbx_strand_id
1 'polypeptide(L)'
;MVKTIGNPLSWMAQHVADAGHHVLENIDHISSKDAPPKLRSLHMADLNAALRLGYKDFCAARTEVMMLVVFYPVVGLILITMAFNMSLLPLLAPLMMGFALLGPVAAVGLYEISRRREAGEDVSFTSAIGVLGAPSLGGILVIGAYLFVLFMAWMLSAWAIYQATLGPALPETVYGFAKSALTTPAGWMMIFLGGGVGFAFALVVLATTVISVPMLLDRKVGVAVAVGCSIQLVRSNPGVMLRWGVIVLAALLLGALPLLLGLVVVLPILGHATWHLYRKAVQRGGI
;
A
#
# COMPACT_ATOMS: atom_id res chain seq x y z
N MET A 1 -36.43 -0.66 -27.78
CA MET A 1 -35.56 -1.86 -27.69
C MET A 1 -35.49 -2.29 -26.24
N VAL A 2 -36.00 -3.48 -25.93
CA VAL A 2 -36.05 -4.04 -24.57
C VAL A 2 -34.63 -4.46 -24.17
N LYS A 3 -34.11 -3.91 -23.07
CA LYS A 3 -32.83 -4.32 -22.47
C LYS A 3 -33.05 -5.66 -21.78
N THR A 4 -32.67 -6.76 -22.42
CA THR A 4 -32.64 -8.08 -21.81
C THR A 4 -31.60 -8.08 -20.70
N ILE A 5 -31.98 -8.44 -19.48
CA ILE A 5 -31.04 -8.61 -18.36
C ILE A 5 -30.14 -9.80 -18.73
N GLY A 6 -28.89 -9.52 -19.10
CA GLY A 6 -27.90 -10.54 -19.44
C GLY A 6 -27.65 -11.46 -18.25
N ASN A 7 -27.35 -12.73 -18.52
CA ASN A 7 -26.95 -13.71 -17.51
C ASN A 7 -25.80 -13.12 -16.66
N PRO A 8 -25.85 -13.16 -15.31
CA PRO A 8 -24.81 -12.59 -14.45
C PRO A 8 -23.39 -13.08 -14.80
N LEU A 9 -23.25 -14.31 -15.31
CA LEU A 9 -21.97 -14.83 -15.80
C LEU A 9 -21.50 -14.11 -17.07
N SER A 10 -22.41 -13.78 -17.99
CA SER A 10 -22.09 -12.99 -19.18
C SER A 10 -21.80 -11.53 -18.85
N TRP A 11 -22.48 -10.95 -17.86
CA TRP A 11 -22.17 -9.62 -17.33
C TRP A 11 -20.77 -9.59 -16.70
N MET A 12 -20.41 -10.58 -15.85
CA MET A 12 -19.07 -10.68 -15.27
C MET A 12 -18.00 -10.94 -16.34
N ALA A 13 -18.26 -11.84 -17.29
CA ALA A 13 -17.32 -12.12 -18.38
C ALA A 13 -17.08 -10.88 -19.25
N GLN A 14 -18.11 -10.09 -19.54
CA GLN A 14 -17.98 -8.82 -20.24
C GLN A 14 -17.17 -7.81 -19.43
N HIS A 15 -17.43 -7.64 -18.12
CA HIS A 15 -16.63 -6.71 -17.30
C HIS A 15 -15.16 -7.14 -17.16
N VAL A 16 -14.88 -8.44 -17.13
CA VAL A 16 -13.51 -8.98 -17.11
C VAL A 16 -12.84 -8.83 -18.48
N ALA A 17 -13.57 -9.07 -19.57
CA ALA A 17 -13.07 -8.90 -20.93
C ALA A 17 -12.82 -7.42 -21.28
N ASP A 18 -13.73 -6.53 -20.90
CA ASP A 18 -13.60 -5.07 -21.07
C ASP A 18 -12.43 -4.55 -20.21
N ALA A 19 -12.30 -5.02 -18.96
CA ALA A 19 -11.13 -4.73 -18.13
C ALA A 19 -9.82 -5.24 -18.78
N GLY A 20 -9.84 -6.41 -19.41
CA GLY A 20 -8.70 -6.99 -20.13
C GLY A 20 -8.31 -6.19 -21.39
N HIS A 21 -9.28 -5.77 -22.20
CA HIS A 21 -9.05 -4.95 -23.38
C HIS A 21 -8.55 -3.54 -23.00
N HIS A 22 -9.09 -2.93 -21.94
CA HIS A 22 -8.55 -1.69 -21.40
C HIS A 22 -7.14 -1.85 -20.82
N VAL A 23 -6.79 -3.02 -20.27
CA VAL A 23 -5.41 -3.30 -19.82
C VAL A 23 -4.46 -3.39 -21.01
N LEU A 24 -4.86 -4.00 -22.13
CA LEU A 24 -4.05 -4.14 -23.34
C LEU A 24 -3.87 -2.81 -24.09
N GLU A 25 -4.90 -1.96 -24.19
CA GLU A 25 -4.79 -0.60 -24.77
C GLU A 25 -3.94 0.35 -23.90
N ASN A 26 -3.91 0.16 -22.58
CA ASN A 26 -3.13 1.00 -21.66
C ASN A 26 -1.64 0.66 -21.61
N ILE A 27 -1.17 -0.41 -22.28
CA ILE A 27 0.27 -0.76 -22.33
C ILE A 27 1.07 0.36 -23.00
N ASP A 28 0.51 1.05 -23.99
CA ASP A 28 1.15 2.19 -24.67
C ASP A 28 1.32 3.41 -23.74
N HIS A 29 0.51 3.52 -22.68
CA HIS A 29 0.60 4.59 -21.69
C HIS A 29 1.58 4.28 -20.52
N ILE A 30 2.03 3.04 -20.37
CA ILE A 30 3.08 2.68 -19.39
C ILE A 30 4.38 3.45 -19.68
N SER A 31 4.61 3.78 -20.96
CA SER A 31 5.75 4.53 -21.49
C SER A 31 5.34 5.94 -21.96
N SER A 32 4.66 6.73 -21.13
CA SER A 32 4.45 8.15 -21.47
C SER A 32 5.78 8.91 -21.42
N LYS A 33 6.11 9.63 -22.51
CA LYS A 33 7.33 10.47 -22.66
C LYS A 33 7.16 11.87 -22.06
N ASP A 34 6.24 12.05 -21.13
CA ASP A 34 5.98 13.35 -20.54
C ASP A 34 7.14 13.79 -19.64
N ALA A 35 7.48 15.08 -19.71
CA ALA A 35 8.53 15.63 -18.87
C ALA A 35 8.17 15.42 -17.39
N PRO A 36 9.11 14.94 -16.54
CA PRO A 36 8.83 14.69 -15.14
C PRO A 36 8.39 16.00 -14.46
N PRO A 37 7.33 15.95 -13.62
CA PRO A 37 6.87 17.14 -12.93
C PRO A 37 7.96 17.68 -11.98
N LYS A 38 7.99 19.00 -11.79
CA LYS A 38 8.93 19.63 -10.86
C LYS A 38 8.59 19.23 -9.41
N LEU A 39 9.58 18.68 -8.72
CA LEU A 39 9.49 18.34 -7.30
C LEU A 39 9.85 19.54 -6.43
N ARG A 40 9.21 19.62 -5.27
CA ARG A 40 9.50 20.60 -4.22
C ARG A 40 10.25 19.93 -3.07
N SER A 41 11.07 20.69 -2.37
CA SER A 41 11.63 20.25 -1.09
C SER A 41 10.51 20.19 -0.05
N LEU A 42 10.58 19.16 0.79
CA LEU A 42 9.64 18.95 1.89
C LEU A 42 10.28 19.38 3.20
N HIS A 43 9.47 19.93 4.09
CA HIS A 43 9.87 20.28 5.45
C HIS A 43 9.15 19.40 6.46
N MET A 44 9.65 19.32 7.70
CA MET A 44 8.98 18.53 8.75
C MET A 44 7.54 18.98 9.02
N ALA A 45 7.25 20.27 8.85
CA ALA A 45 5.90 20.82 8.97
C ALA A 45 4.93 20.25 7.92
N ASP A 46 5.43 19.83 6.75
CA ASP A 46 4.60 19.24 5.70
C ASP A 46 4.03 17.88 6.11
N LEU A 47 4.77 17.09 6.90
CA LEU A 47 4.27 15.81 7.42
C LEU A 47 3.08 16.03 8.36
N ASN A 48 3.20 16.98 9.30
CA ASN A 48 2.13 17.31 10.24
C ASN A 48 0.90 17.87 9.51
N ALA A 49 1.12 18.72 8.50
CA ALA A 49 0.05 19.25 7.68
C ALA A 49 -0.65 18.16 6.87
N ALA A 50 0.11 17.24 6.27
CA ALA A 50 -0.42 16.10 5.53
C ALA A 50 -1.28 15.18 6.42
N LEU A 51 -0.79 14.83 7.62
CA LEU A 51 -1.56 14.06 8.60
C LEU A 51 -2.84 14.76 9.03
N ARG A 52 -2.79 16.06 9.30
CA ARG A 52 -3.98 16.85 9.69
C ARG A 52 -5.02 16.90 8.58
N LEU A 53 -4.59 17.08 7.34
CA LEU A 53 -5.48 17.05 6.18
C LEU A 53 -6.04 15.64 5.96
N GLY A 54 -5.20 14.60 6.09
CA GLY A 54 -5.66 13.21 5.99
C GLY A 54 -6.72 12.84 7.04
N TYR A 55 -6.57 13.35 8.27
CA TYR A 55 -7.57 13.20 9.31
C TYR A 55 -8.88 13.96 9.01
N LYS A 56 -8.79 15.17 8.46
CA LYS A 56 -9.96 15.94 8.02
C LYS A 56 -10.72 15.20 6.91
N ASP A 57 -10.00 14.58 5.99
CA ASP A 57 -10.57 13.79 4.90
C ASP A 57 -11.29 12.56 5.42
N PHE A 58 -10.64 11.81 6.31
CA PHE A 58 -11.25 10.68 7.01
C PHE A 58 -12.54 11.07 7.74
N CYS A 59 -12.54 12.21 8.45
CA CYS A 59 -13.70 12.65 9.20
C CYS A 59 -14.88 13.06 8.30
N ALA A 60 -14.61 13.53 7.09
CA ALA A 60 -15.62 13.98 6.14
C ALA A 60 -16.18 12.86 5.24
N ALA A 61 -15.41 11.80 4.97
CA ALA A 61 -15.80 10.68 4.11
C ALA A 61 -15.88 9.34 4.88
N ARG A 62 -16.32 9.41 6.15
CA ARG A 62 -16.16 8.32 7.12
C ARG A 62 -16.79 7.01 6.64
N THR A 63 -17.98 7.05 6.04
CA THR A 63 -18.73 5.85 5.68
C THR A 63 -18.11 5.13 4.47
N GLU A 64 -17.75 5.90 3.44
CA GLU A 64 -17.17 5.41 2.19
C GLU A 64 -15.80 4.76 2.44
N VAL A 65 -15.05 5.37 3.34
CA VAL A 65 -13.70 4.98 3.71
C VAL A 65 -13.69 3.76 4.64
N MET A 66 -14.63 3.68 5.59
CA MET A 66 -14.78 2.49 6.44
C MET A 66 -15.22 1.27 5.64
N MET A 67 -16.12 1.44 4.65
CA MET A 67 -16.51 0.34 3.74
C MET A 67 -15.34 -0.18 2.91
N LEU A 68 -14.47 0.72 2.42
CA LEU A 68 -13.32 0.36 1.61
C LEU A 68 -12.24 -0.37 2.44
N VAL A 69 -12.05 0.04 3.69
CA VAL A 69 -10.96 -0.48 4.52
C VAL A 69 -11.36 -1.72 5.32
N VAL A 70 -12.65 -2.00 5.57
CA VAL A 70 -13.06 -3.20 6.34
C VAL A 70 -12.57 -4.51 5.71
N PHE A 71 -12.31 -4.52 4.39
CA PHE A 71 -11.70 -5.65 3.70
C PHE A 71 -10.29 -6.00 4.22
N TYR A 72 -9.52 -5.00 4.67
CA TYR A 72 -8.14 -5.17 5.15
C TYR A 72 -8.02 -6.09 6.39
N PRO A 73 -8.72 -5.82 7.50
CA PRO A 73 -8.70 -6.72 8.66
C PRO A 73 -9.31 -8.08 8.34
N VAL A 74 -10.32 -8.16 7.45
CA VAL A 74 -10.90 -9.46 7.03
C VAL A 74 -9.85 -10.33 6.32
N VAL A 75 -9.15 -9.77 5.32
CA VAL A 75 -8.05 -10.47 4.64
C VAL A 75 -6.94 -10.83 5.61
N GLY A 76 -6.57 -9.91 6.51
CA GLY A 76 -5.57 -10.17 7.55
C GLY A 76 -5.96 -11.35 8.45
N LEU A 77 -7.21 -11.41 8.92
CA LEU A 77 -7.71 -12.50 9.75
C LEU A 77 -7.77 -13.84 8.99
N ILE A 78 -8.15 -13.83 7.71
CA ILE A 78 -8.12 -15.02 6.85
C ILE A 78 -6.68 -15.54 6.72
N LEU A 79 -5.74 -14.65 6.41
CA LEU A 79 -4.32 -14.99 6.27
C LEU A 79 -3.72 -15.54 7.57
N ILE A 80 -4.04 -14.93 8.71
CA ILE A 80 -3.65 -15.42 10.04
C ILE A 80 -4.22 -16.83 10.27
N THR A 81 -5.51 -17.04 9.99
CA THR A 81 -6.18 -18.34 10.18
C THR A 81 -5.58 -19.41 9.27
N MET A 82 -5.29 -19.09 8.01
CA MET A 82 -4.61 -20.02 7.09
C MET A 82 -3.22 -20.38 7.57
N ALA A 83 -2.44 -19.41 8.05
CA ALA A 83 -1.09 -19.64 8.56
C ALA A 83 -1.10 -20.52 9.84
N PHE A 84 -2.10 -20.37 10.71
CA PHE A 84 -2.33 -21.29 11.83
C PHE A 84 -2.64 -22.72 11.35
N ASN A 85 -3.55 -22.87 10.39
CA ASN A 85 -3.95 -24.18 9.87
C ASN A 85 -2.82 -24.91 9.13
N MET A 86 -1.88 -24.17 8.53
CA MET A 86 -0.73 -24.74 7.80
C MET A 86 0.53 -24.92 8.67
N SER A 87 0.45 -24.68 9.98
CA SER A 87 1.62 -24.71 10.89
C SER A 87 2.76 -23.76 10.48
N LEU A 88 2.44 -22.69 9.73
CA LEU A 88 3.41 -21.68 9.26
C LEU A 88 3.60 -20.56 10.29
N LEU A 89 3.68 -20.92 11.58
CA LEU A 89 3.83 -19.98 12.69
C LEU A 89 4.96 -18.97 12.50
N PRO A 90 6.16 -19.34 12.00
CA PRO A 90 7.24 -18.38 11.77
C PRO A 90 6.92 -17.29 10.75
N LEU A 91 5.98 -17.56 9.83
CA LEU A 91 5.60 -16.64 8.78
C LEU A 91 4.49 -15.67 9.20
N LEU A 92 3.83 -15.87 10.36
CA LEU A 92 2.76 -14.99 10.83
C LEU A 92 3.23 -13.53 11.00
N ALA A 93 4.33 -13.31 11.73
CA ALA A 93 4.85 -11.96 11.93
C ALA A 93 5.31 -11.30 10.62
N PRO A 94 6.10 -11.97 9.75
CA PRO A 94 6.41 -11.47 8.42
C PRO A 94 5.18 -11.19 7.55
N LEU A 95 4.14 -12.02 7.62
CA LEU A 95 2.91 -11.85 6.85
C LEU A 95 2.14 -10.60 7.30
N MET A 96 1.97 -10.41 8.61
CA MET A 96 1.31 -9.24 9.18
C MET A 96 2.07 -7.94 8.86
N MET A 97 3.41 -7.94 9.03
CA MET A 97 4.22 -6.77 8.74
C MET A 97 4.34 -6.50 7.23
N GLY A 98 4.48 -7.56 6.44
CA GLY A 98 4.66 -7.47 4.98
C GLY A 98 3.41 -7.01 4.25
N PHE A 99 2.23 -7.17 4.83
CA PHE A 99 0.99 -6.63 4.26
C PHE A 99 1.05 -5.09 4.06
N ALA A 100 1.82 -4.38 4.90
CA ALA A 100 2.06 -2.95 4.74
C ALA A 100 2.74 -2.58 3.41
N LEU A 101 3.52 -3.50 2.81
CA LEU A 101 4.20 -3.30 1.53
C LEU A 101 3.19 -3.08 0.38
N LEU A 102 1.99 -3.65 0.49
CA LEU A 102 0.91 -3.49 -0.49
C LEU A 102 0.09 -2.20 -0.28
N GLY A 103 0.33 -1.48 0.82
CA GLY A 103 -0.37 -0.27 1.25
C GLY A 103 -0.54 0.83 0.17
N PRO A 104 0.45 1.12 -0.68
CA PRO A 104 0.30 2.15 -1.71
C PRO A 104 -0.80 1.84 -2.73
N VAL A 105 -0.94 0.58 -3.17
CA VAL A 105 -1.97 0.17 -4.16
C VAL A 105 -3.30 -0.08 -3.45
N ALA A 106 -3.24 -0.60 -2.24
CA ALA A 106 -4.37 -0.71 -1.33
C ALA A 106 -5.14 0.61 -1.14
N ALA A 107 -4.41 1.72 -1.05
CA ALA A 107 -4.95 3.04 -0.76
C ALA A 107 -5.43 3.82 -1.99
N VAL A 108 -5.44 3.23 -3.19
CA VAL A 108 -5.85 3.90 -4.44
C VAL A 108 -7.22 4.57 -4.32
N GLY A 109 -8.22 3.87 -3.75
CA GLY A 109 -9.55 4.45 -3.54
C GLY A 109 -9.55 5.62 -2.55
N LEU A 110 -8.65 5.62 -1.56
CA LEU A 110 -8.50 6.72 -0.60
C LEU A 110 -7.86 7.95 -1.27
N TYR A 111 -6.90 7.73 -2.16
CA TYR A 111 -6.30 8.79 -2.97
C TYR A 111 -7.34 9.45 -3.87
N GLU A 112 -8.21 8.65 -4.50
CA GLU A 112 -9.29 9.16 -5.34
C GLU A 112 -10.27 10.02 -4.55
N ILE A 113 -10.66 9.58 -3.35
CA ILE A 113 -11.53 10.37 -2.47
C ILE A 113 -10.87 11.71 -2.12
N SER A 114 -9.60 11.72 -1.73
CA SER A 114 -8.90 12.98 -1.43
C SER A 114 -8.75 13.88 -2.66
N ARG A 115 -8.48 13.31 -3.84
CA ARG A 115 -8.41 14.05 -5.12
C ARG A 115 -9.71 14.78 -5.42
N ARG A 116 -10.83 14.06 -5.37
CA ARG A 116 -12.16 14.62 -5.63
C ARG A 116 -12.53 15.70 -4.63
N ARG A 117 -12.24 15.47 -3.34
CA ARG A 117 -12.47 16.48 -2.28
C ARG A 117 -11.64 17.75 -2.50
N GLU A 118 -10.38 17.61 -2.92
CA GLU A 118 -9.54 18.76 -3.27
C GLU A 118 -10.06 19.51 -4.50
N ALA A 119 -10.66 18.81 -5.46
CA ALA A 119 -11.29 19.38 -6.66
C ALA A 119 -12.69 19.98 -6.41
N GLY A 120 -13.27 19.78 -5.22
CA GLY A 120 -14.65 20.18 -4.93
C GLY A 120 -15.71 19.31 -5.61
N GLU A 121 -15.33 18.10 -6.05
CA GLU A 121 -16.21 17.12 -6.67
C GLU A 121 -16.95 16.28 -5.61
N ASP A 122 -18.11 15.74 -6.00
CA ASP A 122 -18.88 14.85 -5.13
C ASP A 122 -18.12 13.56 -4.83
N VAL A 123 -18.15 13.17 -3.55
CA VAL A 123 -17.53 11.95 -3.04
C VAL A 123 -18.61 10.90 -2.89
N SER A 124 -18.39 9.75 -3.51
CA SER A 124 -19.21 8.56 -3.30
C SER A 124 -18.34 7.32 -3.30
N PHE A 125 -18.83 6.24 -2.68
CA PHE A 125 -18.16 4.93 -2.72
C PHE A 125 -17.97 4.42 -4.17
N THR A 126 -18.95 4.65 -5.04
CA THR A 126 -18.85 4.29 -6.47
C THR A 126 -17.75 5.05 -7.19
N SER A 127 -17.47 6.29 -6.77
CA SER A 127 -16.38 7.09 -7.31
C SER A 127 -15.01 6.52 -6.96
N ALA A 128 -14.85 5.95 -5.76
CA ALA A 128 -13.60 5.30 -5.34
C ALA A 128 -13.31 4.01 -6.14
N ILE A 129 -14.35 3.24 -6.48
CA ILE A 129 -14.25 2.05 -7.34
C ILE A 129 -14.10 2.43 -8.82
N GLY A 130 -14.57 3.61 -9.23
CA GLY A 130 -14.44 4.14 -10.58
C GLY A 130 -13.00 4.26 -11.09
N VAL A 131 -11.99 4.18 -10.20
CA VAL A 131 -10.57 4.08 -10.59
C VAL A 131 -10.29 2.82 -11.42
N LEU A 132 -11.10 1.76 -11.28
CA LEU A 132 -11.01 0.55 -12.11
C LEU A 132 -11.34 0.79 -13.60
N GLY A 133 -11.88 1.95 -13.96
CA GLY A 133 -12.07 2.37 -15.36
C GLY A 133 -11.11 3.47 -15.81
N ALA A 134 -10.19 3.93 -14.95
CA ALA A 134 -9.32 5.06 -15.26
C ALA A 134 -8.13 4.64 -16.14
N PRO A 135 -7.64 5.52 -17.05
CA PRO A 135 -6.43 5.26 -17.84
C PRO A 135 -5.18 4.94 -16.99
N SER A 136 -5.17 5.40 -15.73
CA SER A 136 -4.10 5.13 -14.77
C SER A 136 -4.05 3.68 -14.28
N LEU A 137 -5.09 2.87 -14.52
CA LEU A 137 -5.20 1.51 -13.97
C LEU A 137 -4.03 0.62 -14.41
N GLY A 138 -3.62 0.68 -15.68
CA GLY A 138 -2.50 -0.11 -16.19
C GLY A 138 -1.22 0.14 -15.38
N GLY A 139 -0.90 1.41 -15.10
CA GLY A 139 0.26 1.76 -14.29
C GLY A 139 0.14 1.34 -12.83
N ILE A 140 -1.06 1.46 -12.24
CA ILE A 140 -1.34 1.02 -10.87
C ILE A 140 -1.18 -0.51 -10.75
N LEU A 141 -1.64 -1.28 -11.74
CA LEU A 141 -1.47 -2.74 -11.78
C LEU A 141 0.00 -3.15 -11.90
N VAL A 142 0.80 -2.43 -12.69
CA VAL A 142 2.25 -2.67 -12.77
C VAL A 142 2.93 -2.44 -11.42
N ILE A 143 2.59 -1.35 -10.72
CA ILE A 143 3.09 -1.11 -9.35
C ILE A 143 2.59 -2.20 -8.40
N GLY A 144 1.34 -2.64 -8.54
CA GLY A 144 0.78 -3.74 -7.75
C GLY A 144 1.54 -5.06 -7.95
N ALA A 145 1.84 -5.43 -9.19
CA ALA A 145 2.63 -6.61 -9.52
C ALA A 145 4.06 -6.49 -8.97
N TYR A 146 4.69 -5.33 -9.10
CA TYR A 146 6.01 -5.05 -8.52
C TYR A 146 6.01 -5.22 -6.98
N LEU A 147 5.02 -4.64 -6.29
CA LEU A 147 4.88 -4.77 -4.83
C LEU A 147 4.58 -6.21 -4.41
N PHE A 148 3.81 -6.94 -5.20
CA PHE A 148 3.54 -8.36 -4.97
C PHE A 148 4.82 -9.20 -5.08
N VAL A 149 5.64 -8.98 -6.10
CA VAL A 149 6.95 -9.65 -6.24
C VAL A 149 7.87 -9.33 -5.06
N LEU A 150 7.92 -8.07 -4.63
CA LEU A 150 8.69 -7.68 -3.43
C LEU A 150 8.15 -8.36 -2.16
N PHE A 151 6.83 -8.44 -2.01
CA PHE A 151 6.21 -9.13 -0.89
C PHE A 151 6.51 -10.64 -0.90
N MET A 152 6.54 -11.28 -2.07
CA MET A 152 6.96 -12.68 -2.19
C MET A 152 8.45 -12.86 -1.83
N ALA A 153 9.33 -11.99 -2.32
CA ALA A 153 10.74 -12.00 -1.97
C ALA A 153 10.97 -11.76 -0.46
N TRP A 154 10.16 -10.90 0.16
CA TRP A 154 10.12 -10.70 1.60
C TRP A 154 9.74 -11.99 2.34
N MET A 155 8.67 -12.66 1.92
CA MET A 155 8.21 -13.90 2.56
C MET A 155 9.25 -15.02 2.43
N LEU A 156 9.88 -15.15 1.27
CA LEU A 156 10.98 -16.10 1.05
C LEU A 156 12.19 -15.77 1.93
N SER A 157 12.53 -14.50 2.07
CA SER A 157 13.63 -14.05 2.93
C SER A 157 13.34 -14.38 4.40
N ALA A 158 12.12 -14.10 4.87
CA ALA A 158 11.71 -14.43 6.23
C ALA A 158 11.75 -15.94 6.50
N TRP A 159 11.29 -16.76 5.54
CA TRP A 159 11.40 -18.20 5.62
C TRP A 159 12.86 -18.68 5.68
N ALA A 160 13.73 -18.15 4.81
CA ALA A 160 15.15 -18.50 4.81
C ALA A 160 15.84 -18.13 6.12
N ILE A 161 15.53 -16.95 6.69
CA ILE A 161 16.07 -16.51 7.98
C ILE A 161 15.60 -17.44 9.09
N TYR A 162 14.32 -17.83 9.12
CA TYR A 162 13.83 -18.80 10.09
C TYR A 162 14.59 -20.13 9.99
N GLN A 163 14.70 -20.69 8.77
CA GLN A 163 15.40 -21.95 8.52
C GLN A 163 16.88 -21.91 8.94
N ALA A 164 17.54 -20.76 8.78
CA ALA A 164 18.93 -20.56 9.16
C ALA A 164 19.14 -20.30 10.67
N THR A 165 18.08 -20.10 11.45
CA THR A 165 18.18 -19.68 12.86
C THR A 165 17.46 -20.64 13.81
N LEU A 166 16.13 -20.66 13.81
CA LEU A 166 15.30 -21.47 14.71
C LEU A 166 14.75 -22.75 14.05
N GLY A 167 14.79 -22.85 12.72
CA GLY A 167 14.41 -24.05 11.98
C GLY A 167 15.46 -25.17 12.07
N PRO A 168 15.29 -26.28 11.31
CA PRO A 168 14.25 -26.53 10.31
C PRO A 168 12.95 -27.10 10.90
N ALA A 169 12.94 -27.48 12.18
CA ALA A 169 11.72 -27.96 12.83
C ALA A 169 10.71 -26.81 12.94
N LEU A 170 9.44 -27.07 12.61
CA LEU A 170 8.38 -26.08 12.79
C LEU A 170 7.99 -26.01 14.27
N PRO A 171 7.62 -24.81 14.79
CA PRO A 171 7.18 -24.71 16.17
C PRO A 171 5.80 -25.37 16.32
N GLU A 172 5.62 -26.17 17.36
CA GLU A 172 4.33 -26.82 17.64
C GLU A 172 3.30 -25.88 18.25
N THR A 173 3.75 -24.85 18.98
CA THR A 173 2.89 -23.91 19.68
C THR A 173 3.38 -22.47 19.56
N VAL A 174 2.45 -21.51 19.61
CA VAL A 174 2.75 -20.07 19.63
C VAL A 174 3.63 -19.71 20.83
N TYR A 175 3.32 -20.25 22.00
CA TYR A 175 4.08 -20.00 23.22
C TYR A 175 5.51 -20.53 23.12
N GLY A 176 5.70 -21.75 22.60
CA GLY A 176 7.02 -22.33 22.37
C GLY A 176 7.84 -21.49 21.40
N PHE A 177 7.24 -21.06 20.28
CA PHE A 177 7.90 -20.16 19.34
C PHE A 177 8.29 -18.83 19.96
N ALA A 178 7.38 -18.17 20.67
CA ALA A 178 7.63 -16.88 21.32
C ALA A 178 8.74 -16.99 22.39
N LYS A 179 8.72 -18.04 23.20
CA LYS A 179 9.78 -18.32 24.18
C LYS A 179 11.13 -18.46 23.48
N SER A 180 11.22 -19.32 22.46
CA SER A 180 12.46 -19.50 21.70
C SER A 180 12.95 -18.21 21.04
N ALA A 181 12.05 -17.45 20.41
CA ALA A 181 12.39 -16.18 19.76
C ALA A 181 12.93 -15.13 20.74
N LEU A 182 12.36 -15.04 21.95
CA LEU A 182 12.66 -13.97 22.90
C LEU A 182 13.75 -14.32 23.92
N THR A 183 14.00 -15.61 24.19
CA THR A 183 14.94 -16.03 25.25
C THR A 183 16.18 -16.76 24.75
N THR A 184 16.33 -16.95 23.44
CA THR A 184 17.49 -17.68 22.88
C THR A 184 18.34 -16.80 21.96
N PRO A 185 19.67 -17.02 21.90
CA PRO A 185 20.53 -16.31 20.95
C PRO A 185 20.12 -16.50 19.48
N ALA A 186 19.67 -17.70 19.12
CA ALA A 186 19.18 -17.99 17.77
C ALA A 186 17.91 -17.17 17.45
N GLY A 187 17.00 -17.04 18.42
CA GLY A 187 15.82 -16.19 18.31
C GLY A 187 16.16 -14.71 18.14
N TRP A 188 17.15 -14.20 18.88
CA TRP A 188 17.60 -12.82 18.71
C TRP A 188 18.26 -12.60 17.35
N MET A 189 19.06 -13.54 16.87
CA MET A 189 19.63 -13.50 15.52
C MET A 189 18.53 -13.42 14.46
N MET A 190 17.48 -14.24 14.59
CA MET A 190 16.30 -14.20 13.73
C MET A 190 15.63 -12.81 13.75
N ILE A 191 15.44 -12.22 14.93
CA ILE A 191 14.81 -10.90 15.09
C ILE A 191 15.66 -9.79 14.47
N PHE A 192 16.97 -9.76 14.71
CA PHE A 192 17.84 -8.71 14.18
C PHE A 192 18.03 -8.84 12.66
N LEU A 193 18.27 -10.05 12.15
CA LEU A 193 18.37 -10.29 10.71
C LEU A 193 17.04 -10.01 10.01
N GLY A 194 15.94 -10.55 10.55
CA GLY A 194 14.60 -10.32 10.02
C GLY A 194 14.20 -8.85 10.03
N GLY A 195 14.50 -8.14 11.13
CA GLY A 195 14.27 -6.70 11.25
C GLY A 195 15.12 -5.87 10.27
N GLY A 196 16.40 -6.20 10.10
CA GLY A 196 17.31 -5.53 9.17
C GLY A 196 16.92 -5.74 7.71
N VAL A 197 16.67 -6.99 7.31
CA VAL A 197 16.18 -7.32 5.96
C VAL A 197 14.83 -6.66 5.72
N GLY A 198 13.93 -6.71 6.70
CA GLY A 198 12.62 -6.09 6.57
C GLY A 198 12.69 -4.56 6.44
N PHE A 199 13.57 -3.92 7.19
CA PHE A 199 13.84 -2.49 7.05
C PHE A 199 14.32 -2.14 5.63
N ALA A 200 15.19 -2.96 5.03
CA ALA A 200 15.66 -2.74 3.66
C ALA A 200 14.50 -2.82 2.63
N PHE A 201 13.63 -3.82 2.73
CA PHE A 201 12.44 -3.92 1.88
C PHE A 201 11.50 -2.72 2.06
N ALA A 202 11.26 -2.29 3.30
CA ALA A 202 10.44 -1.14 3.60
C ALA A 202 11.01 0.16 2.99
N LEU A 203 12.33 0.34 3.04
CA LEU A 203 13.00 1.47 2.38
C LEU A 203 12.85 1.42 0.86
N VAL A 204 12.99 0.24 0.24
CA VAL A 204 12.79 0.09 -1.20
C VAL A 204 11.37 0.47 -1.58
N VAL A 205 10.36 -0.06 -0.88
CA VAL A 205 8.95 0.28 -1.15
C VAL A 205 8.68 1.76 -0.92
N LEU A 206 9.15 2.33 0.18
CA LEU A 206 9.01 3.76 0.45
C LEU A 206 9.62 4.60 -0.68
N ALA A 207 10.86 4.29 -1.08
CA ALA A 207 11.58 5.01 -2.12
C ALA A 207 10.87 4.94 -3.47
N THR A 208 10.29 3.79 -3.84
CA THR A 208 9.69 3.59 -5.16
C THR A 208 8.22 3.92 -5.23
N THR A 209 7.50 4.07 -4.11
CA THR A 209 6.03 4.19 -4.13
C THR A 209 5.42 5.34 -3.34
N VAL A 210 6.16 6.06 -2.48
CA VAL A 210 5.59 7.08 -1.58
C VAL A 210 4.72 8.12 -2.30
N ILE A 211 5.06 8.45 -3.55
CA ILE A 211 4.25 9.34 -4.40
C ILE A 211 3.88 8.74 -5.76
N SER A 212 4.26 7.51 -6.07
CA SER A 212 4.09 6.94 -7.42
C SER A 212 2.63 6.69 -7.76
N VAL A 213 1.90 6.03 -6.87
CA VAL A 213 0.47 5.73 -7.07
C VAL A 213 -0.39 7.00 -7.11
N PRO A 214 -0.30 7.96 -6.17
CA PRO A 214 -1.08 9.19 -6.27
C PRO A 214 -0.68 10.02 -7.51
N MET A 215 0.57 9.96 -7.96
CA MET A 215 0.98 10.63 -9.20
C MET A 215 0.35 10.01 -10.44
N LEU A 216 0.34 8.67 -10.54
CA LEU A 216 -0.32 7.96 -11.64
C LEU A 216 -1.82 8.25 -11.67
N LEU A 217 -2.43 8.46 -10.51
CA LEU A 217 -3.86 8.79 -10.40
C LEU A 217 -4.16 10.26 -10.76
N ASP A 218 -3.31 11.20 -10.33
CA ASP A 218 -3.50 12.65 -10.54
C ASP A 218 -3.08 13.09 -11.96
N ARG A 219 -2.13 12.38 -12.58
CA ARG A 219 -1.45 12.83 -13.80
C ARG A 219 -1.33 11.72 -14.83
N LYS A 220 -1.38 12.12 -16.09
CA LYS A 220 -1.07 11.25 -17.24
C LYS A 220 0.45 11.11 -17.35
N VAL A 221 1.06 10.29 -16.50
CA VAL A 221 2.49 9.97 -16.56
C VAL A 221 2.72 8.46 -16.58
N GLY A 222 3.81 8.03 -17.21
CA GLY A 222 4.23 6.63 -17.18
C GLY A 222 4.74 6.17 -15.82
N VAL A 223 4.76 4.85 -15.60
CA VAL A 223 5.19 4.21 -14.33
C VAL A 223 6.63 4.57 -14.00
N ALA A 224 7.53 4.54 -15.00
CA ALA A 224 8.94 4.87 -14.81
C ALA A 224 9.15 6.31 -14.32
N VAL A 225 8.36 7.26 -14.84
CA VAL A 225 8.40 8.67 -14.41
C VAL A 225 7.92 8.81 -12.97
N ALA A 226 6.82 8.14 -12.61
CA ALA A 226 6.27 8.16 -11.25
C ALA A 226 7.25 7.59 -10.22
N VAL A 227 7.83 6.40 -10.50
CA VAL A 227 8.85 5.77 -9.65
C VAL A 227 10.12 6.62 -9.58
N GLY A 228 10.57 7.17 -10.70
CA GLY A 228 11.73 8.07 -10.75
C GLY A 228 11.54 9.32 -9.90
N CYS A 229 10.37 9.95 -9.95
CA CYS A 229 10.02 11.08 -9.10
C CYS A 229 9.98 10.69 -7.62
N SER A 230 9.44 9.52 -7.29
CA SER A 230 9.42 8.99 -5.92
C SER A 230 10.83 8.82 -5.37
N ILE A 231 11.73 8.17 -6.12
CA ILE A 231 13.13 7.99 -5.73
C ILE A 231 13.83 9.35 -5.57
N GLN A 232 13.62 10.26 -6.53
CA GLN A 232 14.21 11.60 -6.48
C GLN A 232 13.72 12.39 -5.26
N LEU A 233 12.44 12.30 -4.90
CA LEU A 233 11.88 12.93 -3.72
C LEU A 233 12.54 12.41 -2.44
N VAL A 234 12.69 11.09 -2.32
CA VAL A 234 13.35 10.46 -1.16
C VAL A 234 14.83 10.83 -1.06
N ARG A 235 15.55 10.80 -2.18
CA ARG A 235 16.97 11.19 -2.21
C ARG A 235 17.20 12.66 -1.86
N SER A 236 16.28 13.53 -2.26
CA SER A 236 16.39 14.97 -2.00
C SER A 236 15.91 15.36 -0.59
N ASN A 237 15.14 14.50 0.09
CA ASN A 237 14.55 14.77 1.40
C ASN A 237 14.69 13.56 2.36
N PRO A 238 15.89 12.98 2.55
CA PRO A 238 16.05 11.69 3.22
C PRO A 238 15.55 11.71 4.67
N GLY A 239 15.85 12.76 5.43
CA GLY A 239 15.39 12.87 6.82
C GLY A 239 13.87 12.98 6.96
N VAL A 240 13.22 13.74 6.07
CA VAL A 240 11.75 13.92 6.08
C VAL A 240 11.07 12.60 5.69
N MET A 241 11.57 11.91 4.68
CA MET A 241 11.01 10.65 4.22
C MET A 241 11.27 9.50 5.19
N LEU A 242 12.43 9.44 5.85
CA LEU A 242 12.67 8.49 6.92
C LEU A 242 11.68 8.69 8.07
N ARG A 243 11.44 9.95 8.48
CA ARG A 243 10.45 10.26 9.52
C ARG A 243 9.04 9.87 9.09
N TRP A 244 8.68 10.10 7.82
CA TRP A 244 7.40 9.63 7.27
C TRP A 244 7.28 8.10 7.37
N GLY A 245 8.32 7.36 6.98
CA GLY A 245 8.36 5.90 7.13
C GLY A 245 8.18 5.44 8.58
N VAL A 246 8.82 6.11 9.53
CA VAL A 246 8.64 5.83 10.98
C VAL A 246 7.21 6.12 11.44
N ILE A 247 6.60 7.20 10.98
CA ILE A 247 5.18 7.53 11.28
C ILE A 247 4.26 6.43 10.76
N VAL A 248 4.44 6.00 9.51
CA VAL A 248 3.65 4.93 8.90
C VAL A 248 3.82 3.63 9.68
N LEU A 249 5.07 3.22 9.97
CA LEU A 249 5.36 2.02 10.74
C LEU A 249 4.71 2.06 12.13
N ALA A 250 4.92 3.13 12.89
CA ALA A 250 4.36 3.28 14.23
C ALA A 250 2.83 3.26 14.22
N ALA A 251 2.20 3.98 13.29
CA ALA A 251 0.76 4.03 13.16
C ALA A 251 0.18 2.64 12.82
N LEU A 252 0.80 1.90 11.89
CA LEU A 252 0.38 0.54 11.54
C LEU A 252 0.53 -0.43 12.71
N LEU A 253 1.65 -0.37 13.45
CA LEU A 253 1.85 -1.19 14.65
C LEU A 253 0.79 -0.89 15.71
N LEU A 254 0.54 0.39 16.01
CA LEU A 254 -0.49 0.80 16.97
C LEU A 254 -1.90 0.40 16.52
N GLY A 255 -2.20 0.52 15.21
CA GLY A 255 -3.49 0.10 14.64
C GLY A 255 -3.67 -1.42 14.62
N ALA A 256 -2.58 -2.19 14.59
CA ALA A 256 -2.61 -3.65 14.63
C ALA A 256 -2.86 -4.21 16.04
N LEU A 257 -2.47 -3.49 17.11
CA LEU A 257 -2.62 -3.93 18.50
C LEU A 257 -4.04 -4.42 18.88
N PRO A 258 -5.14 -3.70 18.54
CA PRO A 258 -6.50 -4.17 18.81
C PRO A 258 -6.95 -5.22 17.78
N LEU A 259 -6.19 -6.30 17.59
CA LEU A 259 -6.49 -7.39 16.66
C LEU A 259 -6.78 -6.89 15.23
N LEU A 260 -5.93 -6.00 14.70
CA LEU A 260 -6.08 -5.37 13.39
C LEU A 260 -7.28 -4.42 13.23
N LEU A 261 -8.19 -4.31 14.20
CA LEU A 261 -9.38 -3.47 14.09
C LEU A 261 -9.04 -1.97 14.01
N GLY A 262 -7.94 -1.55 14.64
CA GLY A 262 -7.45 -0.18 14.59
C GLY A 262 -7.00 0.24 13.19
N LEU A 263 -6.65 -0.72 12.32
CA LEU A 263 -6.31 -0.44 10.92
C LEU A 263 -7.50 0.13 10.13
N VAL A 264 -8.74 -0.13 10.55
CA VAL A 264 -9.96 0.50 9.98
C VAL A 264 -9.92 2.02 10.09
N VAL A 265 -9.20 2.57 11.07
CA VAL A 265 -9.03 4.02 11.27
C VAL A 265 -7.68 4.50 10.74
N VAL A 266 -6.61 3.74 11.00
CA VAL A 266 -5.25 4.15 10.64
C VAL A 266 -5.02 4.18 9.13
N LEU A 267 -5.43 3.12 8.41
CA LEU A 267 -5.18 3.02 6.96
C LEU A 267 -5.83 4.17 6.18
N PRO A 268 -7.10 4.55 6.44
CA PRO A 268 -7.70 5.76 5.89
C PRO A 268 -6.88 7.02 6.04
N ILE A 269 -6.48 7.31 7.29
CA ILE A 269 -5.80 8.55 7.63
C ILE A 269 -4.45 8.59 6.90
N LEU A 270 -3.73 7.48 6.87
CA LEU A 270 -2.47 7.38 6.14
C LEU A 270 -2.65 7.47 4.64
N GLY A 271 -3.68 6.86 4.06
CA GLY A 271 -4.00 6.97 2.64
C GLY A 271 -4.27 8.42 2.22
N HIS A 272 -5.19 9.08 2.91
CA HIS A 272 -5.48 10.50 2.66
C HIS A 272 -4.26 11.39 2.92
N ALA A 273 -3.50 11.15 4.01
CA ALA A 273 -2.30 11.93 4.30
C ALA A 273 -1.22 11.74 3.22
N THR A 274 -1.08 10.55 2.65
CA THR A 274 -0.14 10.29 1.54
C THR A 274 -0.53 11.09 0.30
N TRP A 275 -1.83 11.22 0.00
CA TRP A 275 -2.31 12.14 -1.05
C TRP A 275 -1.84 13.57 -0.78
N HIS A 276 -2.10 14.10 0.42
CA HIS A 276 -1.69 15.48 0.75
C HIS A 276 -0.17 15.68 0.75
N LEU A 277 0.60 14.66 1.14
CA LEU A 277 2.06 14.67 1.04
C LEU A 277 2.51 14.73 -0.42
N TYR A 278 1.90 13.93 -1.30
CA TYR A 278 2.12 13.99 -2.75
C TYR A 278 1.84 15.40 -3.31
N ARG A 279 0.69 15.99 -2.96
CA ARG A 279 0.29 17.33 -3.43
C ARG A 279 1.24 18.43 -2.97
N LYS A 280 1.90 18.25 -1.82
CA LYS A 280 2.95 19.15 -1.34
C LYS A 280 4.28 18.94 -2.06
N ALA A 281 4.61 17.68 -2.35
CA ALA A 281 5.86 17.30 -3.01
C ALA A 281 5.92 17.69 -4.49
N VAL A 282 4.77 17.79 -5.17
CA VAL A 282 4.71 18.01 -6.62
C VAL A 282 4.13 19.38 -6.96
N GLN A 283 4.88 20.18 -7.72
CA GLN A 283 4.42 21.49 -8.17
C GLN A 283 3.25 21.36 -9.16
N ARG A 284 2.17 22.12 -8.96
CA ARG A 284 1.18 22.36 -10.03
C ARG A 284 1.87 23.20 -11.10
N GLY A 285 1.84 22.74 -12.36
CA GLY A 285 2.14 23.62 -13.48
C GLY A 285 1.17 24.79 -13.39
N GLY A 286 1.70 26.01 -13.36
CA GLY A 286 0.86 27.20 -13.52
C GLY A 286 0.24 27.15 -14.91
N ILE A 287 -1.03 27.49 -14.99
CA ILE A 287 -1.66 27.94 -16.25
C ILE A 287 -0.90 29.17 -16.72
#